data_AF-M3ILF7-F1
#
_entry.id   AF-M3ILF7-F1
#
_cell.length_a   1.000
_cell.length_b   1.000
_cell.length_c   1.000
_cell.angle_alpha   90.00
_cell.angle_beta   90.00
_cell.angle_gamma   90.00
#
_symmetry.space_group_name_H-M   'P 1'
#
loop_
_entity.id
_entity.type
_entity.pdbx_description
1 polymer ?
#
loop_
_entity_poly.entity_id
_entity_poly.type
_entity_poly.pdbx_seq_one_letter_code
_entity_poly.pdbx_strand_id
1 'polypeptide(L)' 'MEESAKNHPKTLEILSKFPKSYTIPINSYKEVFNPSAQNFQAQKRSPKLILAKRKEQFLYSGSGVAPDFGYRFFITTHLY' A
#
# COMPACT_ATOMS: atom_id res chain seq x y z
N MET A 1 7.45 4.53 -5.56
CA MET A 1 7.21 5.58 -4.54
C MET A 1 6.11 6.48 -5.06
N GLU A 2 5.05 6.69 -4.30
CA GLU A 2 4.01 7.63 -4.69
C GLU A 2 4.57 9.05 -4.80
N GLU A 3 4.20 9.80 -5.85
CA GLU A 3 4.60 11.20 -5.99
C GLU A 3 4.22 12.04 -4.76
N SER A 4 3.05 11.75 -4.16
CA SER A 4 2.58 12.40 -2.94
C SER A 4 3.45 12.15 -1.69
N ALA A 5 4.30 11.12 -1.72
CA ALA A 5 5.18 10.72 -0.62
C ALA A 5 6.61 11.25 -0.78
N LYS A 6 6.99 11.78 -1.96
CA LYS A 6 8.37 12.14 -2.33
C LYS A 6 9.07 13.06 -1.32
N ASN A 7 8.37 14.09 -0.86
CA ASN A 7 8.94 15.12 0.02
C ASN A 7 8.68 14.86 1.51
N HIS A 8 8.12 13.70 1.88
CA HIS A 8 7.85 13.41 3.27
C HIS A 8 9.16 13.12 4.03
N PRO A 9 9.38 13.67 5.25
CA PRO A 9 10.63 13.48 5.98
C PRO A 9 11.03 12.00 6.16
N LYS A 10 10.06 11.13 6.49
CA LYS A 10 10.31 9.67 6.58
C LYS A 10 10.69 9.04 5.24
N THR A 11 10.15 9.53 4.12
CA THR A 11 10.53 9.03 2.79
C THR A 11 12.00 9.33 2.53
N LEU A 12 12.42 10.56 2.80
CA LEU A 12 13.82 10.98 2.64
C LEU A 12 14.76 10.17 3.58
N GLU A 13 14.35 9.96 4.83
CA GLU A 13 15.09 9.14 5.80
C GLU A 13 15.22 7.67 5.34
N ILE A 14 14.18 7.11 4.73
CA ILE A 14 14.23 5.75 4.20
C ILE A 14 15.12 5.69 2.96
N LEU A 15 14.99 6.64 2.03
CA LEU A 15 15.80 6.67 0.82
C LEU A 15 17.29 6.85 1.13
N SER A 16 17.65 7.61 2.18
CA SER A 16 19.05 7.77 2.60
C SER A 16 19.69 6.45 3.06
N LYS A 17 18.89 5.49 3.57
CA LYS A 17 19.34 4.14 3.92
C LYS A 17 19.57 3.24 2.70
N PHE A 18 19.06 3.62 1.53
CA PHE A 18 19.17 2.85 0.28
C PHE A 18 19.75 3.70 -0.87
N PRO A 19 20.97 4.24 -0.76
CA PRO A 19 21.53 5.19 -1.72
C PRO A 19 21.75 4.62 -3.13
N LYS A 20 21.84 3.29 -3.26
CA LYS A 20 21.99 2.59 -4.55
C LYS A 20 20.66 2.10 -5.13
N SER A 21 19.54 2.38 -4.47
CA SER A 21 18.23 1.91 -4.93
C SER A 21 17.72 2.75 -6.10
N TYR A 22 17.04 2.08 -7.04
CA TYR A 22 16.32 2.77 -8.10
C TYR A 22 14.92 3.13 -7.62
N THR A 23 14.60 4.43 -7.63
CA THR A 23 13.28 4.93 -7.22
C THR A 23 12.40 5.11 -8.44
N ILE A 24 11.30 4.35 -8.49
CA ILE A 24 10.27 4.46 -9.54
C ILE A 24 9.11 5.31 -9.00
N PRO A 25 8.83 6.48 -9.58
CA PRO A 25 7.64 7.24 -9.24
C PRO A 25 6.37 6.53 -9.71
N ILE A 26 5.33 6.53 -8.89
CA ILE A 26 4.00 5.98 -9.19
C ILE A 26 2.92 6.95 -8.71
N ASN A 27 1.71 6.86 -9.25
CA ASN A 27 0.60 7.68 -8.79
C ASN A 27 -0.06 7.11 -7.52
N SER A 28 -0.28 5.78 -7.52
CA SER A 28 -0.92 5.06 -6.43
C SER A 28 -0.25 3.70 -6.21
N TYR A 29 -0.02 3.31 -4.95
CA TYR A 29 0.51 1.98 -4.64
C TYR A 29 -0.36 0.83 -5.19
N LYS A 30 -1.67 1.07 -5.34
CA LYS A 30 -2.64 0.09 -5.85
C LYS A 30 -2.38 -0.33 -7.30
N GLU A 31 -1.66 0.48 -8.08
CA GLU A 31 -1.31 0.14 -9.47
C GLU A 31 -0.27 -0.99 -9.56
N VAL A 32 0.52 -1.17 -8.50
CA VAL A 32 1.68 -2.09 -8.50
C VAL A 32 1.60 -3.14 -7.40
N PHE A 33 0.74 -2.94 -6.40
CA PHE A 33 0.52 -3.87 -5.31
C PHE A 33 -0.47 -4.96 -5.74
N ASN A 34 -0.03 -6.22 -5.67
CA ASN A 34 -0.86 -7.41 -5.87
C ASN A 34 -1.73 -7.45 -7.16
N PRO A 35 -1.19 -7.21 -8.37
CA PRO A 35 -1.94 -7.41 -9.61
C PRO A 35 -2.43 -8.87 -9.76
N SER A 36 -3.60 -9.05 -10.36
CA SER A 36 -4.32 -10.34 -10.44
C SER A 36 -3.57 -11.49 -11.14
N ALA A 37 -2.55 -11.19 -11.95
CA ALA A 37 -1.77 -12.18 -12.70
C ALA A 37 -0.32 -12.35 -12.17
N GLN A 38 -0.04 -11.99 -10.93
CA GLN A 38 1.34 -11.94 -10.44
C GLN A 38 1.91 -13.31 -10.04
N ASN A 39 3.13 -13.61 -10.53
CA ASN A 39 3.88 -14.77 -10.06
C ASN A 39 4.53 -14.48 -8.70
N PHE A 40 3.98 -15.06 -7.64
CA PHE A 40 4.46 -14.90 -6.26
C PHE A 40 5.93 -15.32 -6.06
N GLN A 41 6.36 -16.40 -6.69
CA GLN A 41 7.74 -16.88 -6.59
C GLN A 41 8.73 -15.87 -7.21
N ALA A 42 8.35 -15.26 -8.33
CA ALA A 42 9.15 -14.20 -8.94
C ALA A 42 9.28 -12.96 -8.06
N GLN A 43 8.23 -12.57 -7.33
CA GLN A 43 8.28 -11.44 -6.39
C GLN A 43 9.20 -11.72 -5.21
N LYS A 44 9.16 -12.93 -4.65
CA LYS A 44 10.01 -13.32 -3.52
C LYS A 44 11.50 -13.25 -3.84
N ARG A 45 11.88 -13.44 -5.11
CA ARG A 45 13.28 -13.30 -5.54
C ARG A 45 13.78 -11.85 -5.55
N SER A 46 12.89 -10.88 -5.63
CA SER A 46 13.25 -9.45 -5.65
C SER A 46 12.20 -8.63 -4.91
N PRO A 47 12.23 -8.64 -3.56
CA PRO A 47 11.30 -7.86 -2.77
C PRO A 47 11.51 -6.36 -3.03
N LYS A 48 10.40 -5.64 -3.22
CA LYS A 48 10.40 -4.20 -3.50
C LYS A 48 9.79 -3.44 -2.35
N LEU A 49 10.38 -2.29 -2.02
CA LEU A 49 9.84 -1.38 -1.02
C LEU A 49 8.89 -0.38 -1.69
N ILE A 50 7.65 -0.30 -1.20
CA ILE A 50 6.67 0.68 -1.66
C ILE A 50 6.51 1.77 -0.60
N LEU A 51 6.85 3.00 -0.96
CA LEU A 51 6.63 4.20 -0.14
C LEU A 51 5.37 4.91 -0.65
N ALA A 52 4.36 5.01 0.21
CA ALA A 52 3.05 5.58 -0.10
C ALA A 52 2.58 6.47 1.06
N LYS A 53 1.77 7.48 0.74
CA LYS A 53 1.19 8.35 1.77
C LYS A 53 -0.08 7.69 2.30
N ARG A 54 -0.23 7.59 3.62
CA ARG A 54 -1.47 7.11 4.23
C ARG A 54 -2.62 8.06 3.84
N LYS A 55 -3.63 7.52 3.16
CA LYS A 55 -4.89 8.22 2.85
C LYS A 55 -5.87 7.98 4.00
N GLU A 56 -6.67 8.96 4.38
CA GLU A 56 -7.57 8.86 5.55
C GLU A 56 -8.75 7.87 5.34
N GLN A 57 -9.14 7.63 4.07
CA GLN A 57 -10.24 6.74 3.69
C GLN A 57 -9.81 5.26 3.59
N PHE A 58 -9.42 4.65 4.71
CA PHE A 58 -9.40 3.17 4.83
C PHE A 58 -10.64 2.60 5.52
N LEU A 59 -11.49 3.46 6.07
CA LEU A 59 -12.77 3.09 6.67
C LEU A 59 -13.87 3.25 5.61
N TYR A 60 -14.21 2.15 4.95
CA TYR A 60 -15.49 2.07 4.25
C TYR A 60 -16.57 1.79 5.31
N SER A 61 -17.69 2.51 5.27
CA SER A 61 -18.89 2.08 5.99
C SER A 61 -19.19 0.65 5.57
N GLY A 62 -19.33 -0.27 6.53
CA GLY A 62 -19.53 -1.69 6.26
C GLY A 62 -20.54 -1.88 5.13
N SER A 63 -20.15 -2.58 4.07
CA SER A 63 -21.09 -2.94 3.02
C SER A 63 -22.18 -3.77 3.69
N GLY A 64 -23.45 -3.47 3.42
CA GLY A 64 -24.63 -4.12 4.03
C GLY A 64 -24.81 -5.60 3.66
N VAL A 65 -23.72 -6.29 3.32
CA VAL A 65 -23.67 -7.68 2.85
C VAL A 65 -22.81 -8.56 3.78
N ALA A 66 -22.06 -7.97 4.71
CA ALA A 66 -21.39 -8.73 5.77
C ALA A 66 -22.33 -8.84 6.98
N PRO A 67 -22.60 -10.05 7.53
CA PRO A 67 -23.36 -10.19 8.77
C PRO A 67 -22.64 -9.39 9.87
N ASP A 68 -23.35 -8.48 10.52
CA ASP A 68 -22.87 -7.85 11.72
C ASP A 68 -22.88 -8.90 12.83
N PHE A 69 -21.74 -9.54 13.10
CA PHE A 69 -21.56 -10.47 14.22
C PHE A 69 -21.72 -9.79 15.62
N GLY A 70 -22.59 -8.80 15.77
CA GLY A 70 -22.97 -8.16 17.03
C GLY A 70 -22.08 -6.98 17.49
N TYR A 71 -21.12 -6.52 16.69
CA TYR A 71 -20.24 -5.40 17.06
C TYR A 71 -20.64 -4.08 16.37
N ARG A 72 -20.79 -3.02 17.17
CA ARG A 72 -21.25 -1.68 16.70
C ARG A 72 -20.23 -0.92 15.82
N PHE A 73 -19.01 -1.45 15.67
CA PHE A 73 -17.94 -0.86 14.86
C PHE A 73 -17.18 -1.96 14.10
N PHE A 74 -17.78 -2.51 13.05
CA PHE A 74 -17.06 -3.38 12.12
C PHE A 74 -16.22 -2.54 11.16
N ILE A 75 -14.90 -2.76 11.21
CA ILE A 75 -13.93 -2.12 10.30
C ILE A 75 -13.34 -3.21 9.41
N THR A 76 -13.65 -3.17 8.12
CA THR A 76 -13.03 -4.05 7.11
C THR A 76 -12.04 -3.27 6.27
N THR A 77 -10.76 -3.68 6.27
CA THR A 77 -9.80 -3.24 5.26
C THR A 77 -9.86 -4.22 4.08
N HIS A 78 -10.20 -3.76 2.88
CA HIS A 78 -10.13 -4.59 1.69
C HIS A 78 -8.69 -5.07 1.46
N LEU A 79 -8.51 -6.39 1.51
CA LEU A 79 -7.30 -7.08 1.06
C LEU A 79 -7.42 -7.47 -0.41
N TYR A 80 -7.77 -6.55 -1.31
CA TYR A 80 -7.56 -6.70 -2.76
C TYR A 80 -7.35 -5.32 -3.40
#